data_AF-A0A2S5QWP0-F1
#
_entry.id   AF-A0A2S5QWP0-F1
#
_cell.length_a   1.000
_cell.length_b   1.000
_cell.length_c   1.000
_cell.angle_alpha   90.00
_cell.angle_beta   90.00
_cell.angle_gamma   90.00
#
_symmetry.space_group_name_H-M   'P 1'
#
loop_
_entity.id
_entity.type
_entity.pdbx_description
1 polymer ?
#
loop_
_entity_poly.entity_id
_entity_poly.type
_entity_poly.pdbx_seq_one_letter_code
_entity_poly.pdbx_strand_id
1 'polypeptide(L)'
;MRITLSINSEHSIELTYDQATSVVYELDDKPALADFFAKAANHPASQMRCIVARKSCLPISVLKKLAHDSHGDVVREVAQNKTALKAFSADLLIHMMNRDFGVAFELADNLSLIEDIATRDSVINFMQERGDPEMLGKIAKYYRSLTKQA
;
A
#
# COMPACT_ATOMS: atom_id res chain seq x y z
N MET A 1 -11.68 7.94 -17.17
CA MET A 1 -10.23 7.95 -17.43
C MET A 1 -9.99 7.14 -18.69
N ARG A 2 -9.18 7.60 -19.64
CA ARG A 2 -8.84 6.86 -20.87
C ARG A 2 -7.33 6.61 -20.86
N ILE A 3 -6.91 5.38 -21.16
CA ILE A 3 -5.51 5.01 -21.33
C ILE A 3 -5.32 4.55 -22.78
N THR A 4 -4.33 5.13 -23.44
CA THR A 4 -4.00 4.82 -24.82
C THR A 4 -2.58 4.28 -24.88
N LEU A 5 -2.39 3.16 -25.57
CA LEU A 5 -1.07 2.66 -25.91
C LEU A 5 -0.74 3.09 -27.33
N SER A 6 0.42 3.71 -27.53
CA SER A 6 0.88 4.14 -28.84
C SER A 6 2.26 3.61 -29.17
N ILE A 7 2.48 3.24 -30.43
CA ILE A 7 3.80 2.88 -30.97
C ILE A 7 4.30 4.07 -31.78
N ASN A 8 5.44 4.65 -31.36
CA ASN A 8 6.09 5.81 -32.00
C ASN A 8 5.15 7.02 -32.22
N SER A 9 4.05 7.10 -31.46
CA SER A 9 2.98 8.08 -31.65
C SER A 9 2.25 8.01 -33.01
N GLU A 10 2.46 6.95 -33.80
CA GLU A 10 1.87 6.79 -35.14
C GLU A 10 0.62 5.90 -35.14
N HIS A 11 0.66 4.82 -34.35
CA HIS A 11 -0.47 3.90 -34.21
C HIS A 11 -0.86 3.85 -32.74
N SER A 12 -2.16 4.00 -32.46
CA SER A 12 -2.66 4.02 -31.08
C SER A 12 -3.93 3.21 -30.91
N ILE A 13 -4.00 2.48 -29.80
CA ILE A 13 -5.22 1.80 -29.36
C ILE A 13 -5.67 2.34 -28.01
N GLU A 14 -6.97 2.50 -27.83
CA GLU A 14 -7.53 2.67 -26.49
C GLU A 14 -7.59 1.31 -25.81
N LEU A 15 -7.01 1.24 -24.62
CA LEU A 15 -6.99 0.00 -23.86
C LEU A 15 -8.35 -0.19 -23.17
N THR A 16 -8.87 -1.41 -23.22
CA THR A 16 -9.95 -1.81 -22.32
C THR A 16 -9.46 -1.76 -20.87
N TYR A 17 -10.41 -1.84 -19.94
CA TYR A 17 -10.08 -1.87 -18.52
C TYR A 17 -9.06 -2.97 -18.17
N ASP A 18 -9.30 -4.21 -18.60
CA ASP A 18 -8.42 -5.34 -18.32
C ASP A 18 -7.04 -5.20 -18.98
N GLN A 19 -7.01 -4.68 -20.22
CA GLN A 19 -5.73 -4.42 -20.90
C GLN A 19 -4.93 -3.34 -20.17
N ALA A 20 -5.60 -2.28 -19.72
CA ALA A 20 -4.97 -1.21 -18.98
C ALA A 20 -4.41 -1.70 -17.64
N THR A 21 -5.16 -2.51 -16.88
CA THR A 21 -4.67 -3.07 -15.62
C THR A 21 -3.47 -4.00 -15.83
N SER A 22 -3.50 -4.87 -16.85
CA SER A 22 -2.36 -5.70 -17.21
C SER A 22 -1.12 -4.85 -17.53
N VAL A 23 -1.25 -3.82 -18.37
CA VAL A 23 -0.12 -2.94 -18.70
C VAL A 23 0.41 -2.24 -17.43
N VAL A 24 -0.46 -1.63 -16.63
CA VAL A 24 -0.06 -0.91 -15.41
C VAL A 24 0.62 -1.82 -14.39
N TYR A 25 0.18 -3.07 -14.30
CA TYR A 25 0.78 -4.08 -13.43
C TYR A 25 2.25 -4.34 -13.82
N GLU A 26 2.51 -4.55 -15.12
CA GLU A 26 3.83 -4.85 -15.68
C GLU A 26 4.79 -3.64 -15.70
N LEU A 27 4.29 -2.41 -15.60
CA LEU A 27 5.16 -1.23 -15.57
C LEU A 27 6.06 -1.20 -14.34
N ASP A 28 7.35 -0.92 -14.57
CA ASP A 28 8.33 -0.78 -13.50
C ASP A 28 7.93 0.27 -12.46
N ASP A 29 8.27 0.02 -11.20
CA ASP A 29 8.07 0.97 -10.10
C ASP A 29 9.20 2.03 -10.09
N LYS A 30 9.12 2.99 -11.02
CA LYS A 30 10.15 4.02 -11.25
C LYS A 30 9.60 5.44 -11.07
N PRO A 31 10.40 6.39 -10.55
CA PRO A 31 9.99 7.79 -10.39
C PRO A 31 9.46 8.46 -11.67
N ALA A 32 9.99 8.08 -12.85
CA ALA A 32 9.53 8.60 -14.14
C ALA A 32 8.05 8.28 -14.45
N LEU A 33 7.46 7.29 -13.76
CA LEU A 33 6.07 6.88 -13.92
C LEU A 33 5.18 7.36 -12.75
N ALA A 34 5.73 8.10 -11.79
CA ALA A 34 5.00 8.54 -10.59
C ALA A 34 3.73 9.34 -10.94
N ASP A 35 3.82 10.29 -11.88
CA ASP A 35 2.68 11.10 -12.32
C ASP A 35 1.60 10.25 -13.01
N PHE A 36 2.02 9.25 -13.79
CA PHE A 36 1.11 8.33 -14.44
C PHE A 36 0.37 7.47 -13.39
N PHE A 37 1.09 6.86 -12.45
CA PHE A 37 0.48 6.09 -11.37
C PHE A 37 -0.41 6.96 -10.47
N ALA A 38 -0.03 8.21 -10.21
CA ALA A 38 -0.84 9.15 -9.44
C ALA A 38 -2.18 9.45 -10.13
N LYS A 39 -2.20 9.53 -11.47
CA LYS A 39 -3.45 9.63 -12.23
C LYS A 39 -4.26 8.33 -12.13
N ALA A 40 -3.62 7.17 -12.30
CA ALA A 40 -4.25 5.86 -12.21
C ALA A 40 -4.80 5.55 -10.80
N ALA A 41 -4.26 6.15 -9.73
CA ALA A 41 -4.78 6.07 -8.37
C ALA A 41 -6.19 6.68 -8.21
N ASN A 42 -6.66 7.44 -9.20
CA ASN A 42 -8.01 7.98 -9.24
C ASN A 42 -8.95 7.17 -10.16
N HIS A 43 -8.50 6.02 -10.66
CA HIS A 43 -9.31 5.21 -11.56
C HIS A 43 -10.57 4.69 -10.85
N PRO A 44 -11.76 4.67 -11.50
CA PRO A 44 -13.00 4.24 -10.87
C PRO A 44 -12.97 2.78 -10.35
N ALA A 45 -12.28 1.89 -11.05
CA ALA A 45 -12.14 0.50 -10.64
C ALA A 45 -11.11 0.32 -9.52
N SER A 46 -11.49 -0.38 -8.46
CA SER A 46 -10.63 -0.64 -7.30
C SER A 46 -9.39 -1.45 -7.63
N GLN A 47 -9.47 -2.44 -8.52
CA GLN A 47 -8.30 -3.26 -8.87
C GLN A 47 -7.18 -2.45 -9.54
N MET A 48 -7.49 -1.44 -10.37
CA MET A 48 -6.47 -0.48 -10.84
C MET A 48 -5.84 0.27 -9.66
N ARG A 49 -6.65 0.72 -8.69
CA ARG A 49 -6.16 1.40 -7.49
C ARG A 49 -5.32 0.50 -6.60
N CYS A 50 -5.67 -0.79 -6.47
CA CYS A 50 -4.86 -1.79 -5.76
C CYS A 50 -3.47 -1.95 -6.41
N ILE A 51 -3.42 -2.10 -7.74
CA ILE A 51 -2.15 -2.26 -8.47
C ILE A 51 -1.23 -1.06 -8.22
N VAL A 52 -1.76 0.16 -8.32
CA VAL A 52 -0.93 1.36 -8.12
C VAL A 52 -0.62 1.64 -6.65
N ALA A 53 -1.48 1.25 -5.71
CA ALA A 53 -1.22 1.39 -4.28
C ALA A 53 0.06 0.67 -3.82
N ARG A 54 0.49 -0.38 -4.53
CA ARG A 54 1.77 -1.07 -4.31
C ARG A 54 3.01 -0.33 -4.84
N LYS A 55 2.85 0.64 -5.74
CA LYS A 55 3.97 1.34 -6.38
C LYS A 55 4.61 2.31 -5.39
N SER A 56 5.88 2.10 -5.07
CA SER A 56 6.64 2.87 -4.09
C SER A 56 7.08 4.23 -4.60
N CYS A 57 7.03 4.48 -5.92
CA CYS A 57 7.28 5.79 -6.51
C CYS A 57 6.11 6.78 -6.40
N LEU A 58 4.96 6.39 -5.86
CA LEU A 58 3.83 7.30 -5.66
C LEU A 58 4.17 8.42 -4.66
N PRO A 59 3.71 9.67 -4.91
CA PRO A 59 3.79 10.73 -3.92
C PRO A 59 3.06 10.37 -2.62
N ILE A 60 3.61 10.78 -1.48
CA ILE A 60 3.01 10.52 -0.15
C ILE A 60 1.57 11.05 -0.05
N SER A 61 1.26 12.18 -0.68
CA SER A 61 -0.10 12.73 -0.71
C SER A 61 -1.10 11.80 -1.39
N VAL A 62 -0.69 11.10 -2.46
CA VAL A 62 -1.51 10.11 -3.16
C VAL A 62 -1.67 8.86 -2.31
N LEU A 63 -0.61 8.37 -1.68
CA LEU A 63 -0.68 7.23 -0.76
C LEU A 63 -1.60 7.53 0.43
N LYS A 64 -1.53 8.74 1.01
CA LYS A 64 -2.46 9.17 2.08
C LYS A 64 -3.92 9.16 1.61
N LYS A 65 -4.18 9.54 0.35
CA LYS A 65 -5.52 9.43 -0.23
C LYS A 65 -5.97 7.97 -0.34
N LEU A 66 -5.11 7.08 -0.84
CA LEU A 66 -5.39 5.65 -0.98
C LEU A 66 -5.57 4.95 0.38
N ALA A 67 -4.91 5.43 1.44
CA ALA A 67 -5.15 4.97 2.82
C ALA A 67 -6.58 5.23 3.30
N HIS A 68 -7.29 6.18 2.69
CA HIS A 68 -8.69 6.49 2.93
C HIS A 68 -9.62 5.93 1.84
N ASP A 69 -9.14 5.03 0.97
CA ASP A 69 -9.95 4.48 -0.10
C ASP A 69 -11.22 3.82 0.43
N SER A 70 -12.30 3.88 -0.35
CA SER A 70 -13.56 3.24 0.01
C SER A 70 -13.45 1.72 -0.02
N HIS A 71 -12.51 1.16 -0.78
CA HIS A 71 -12.32 -0.27 -0.95
C HIS A 71 -11.21 -0.80 -0.02
N GLY A 72 -11.55 -1.76 0.84
CA GLY A 72 -10.63 -2.32 1.85
C GLY A 72 -9.34 -2.88 1.25
N ASP A 73 -9.43 -3.65 0.15
CA ASP A 73 -8.24 -4.19 -0.52
C ASP A 73 -7.24 -3.11 -0.95
N VAL A 74 -7.69 -1.93 -1.41
CA VAL A 74 -6.77 -0.82 -1.74
C VAL A 74 -6.01 -0.37 -0.50
N VAL A 75 -6.70 -0.28 0.65
CA VAL A 75 -6.09 0.11 1.93
C VAL A 75 -5.09 -0.95 2.40
N ARG A 76 -5.39 -2.24 2.21
CA ARG A 76 -4.45 -3.34 2.47
C ARG A 76 -3.20 -3.25 1.60
N GLU A 77 -3.35 -2.92 0.31
CA GLU A 77 -2.19 -2.70 -0.57
C GLU A 77 -1.32 -1.52 -0.13
N VAL A 78 -1.93 -0.44 0.37
CA VAL A 78 -1.17 0.68 0.96
C VAL A 78 -0.40 0.23 2.20
N ALA A 79 -0.97 -0.67 3.00
CA ALA A 79 -0.32 -1.22 4.19
C ALA A 79 0.87 -2.16 3.88
N GLN A 80 1.03 -2.59 2.63
CA GLN A 80 2.22 -3.30 2.15
C GLN A 80 3.24 -2.35 1.47
N ASN A 81 2.89 -1.08 1.26
CA ASN A 81 3.75 -0.13 0.54
C ASN A 81 4.84 0.44 1.45
N LYS A 82 6.10 0.08 1.18
CA LYS A 82 7.28 0.56 1.93
C LYS A 82 7.37 2.09 2.04
N THR A 83 6.99 2.83 1.00
CA THR A 83 7.06 4.30 1.00
C THR A 83 5.97 4.88 1.90
N ALA A 84 4.79 4.26 1.94
CA ALA A 84 3.73 4.63 2.86
C ALA A 84 4.15 4.37 4.32
N LEU A 85 4.63 3.15 4.63
CA LEU A 85 4.95 2.76 6.00
C LEU A 85 6.11 3.55 6.63
N LYS A 86 7.05 4.02 5.81
CA LYS A 86 8.12 4.92 6.28
C LYS A 86 7.62 6.32 6.65
N ALA A 87 6.47 6.74 6.11
CA ALA A 87 6.03 8.14 6.14
C ALA A 87 4.70 8.36 6.89
N PHE A 88 3.91 7.32 7.14
CA PHE A 88 2.61 7.44 7.80
C PHE A 88 2.75 7.53 9.31
N SER A 89 1.86 8.30 9.93
CA SER A 89 1.77 8.40 11.39
C SER A 89 1.01 7.21 11.99
N ALA A 90 1.21 6.99 13.29
CA ALA A 90 0.45 6.01 14.06
C ALA A 90 -1.06 6.18 13.88
N ASP A 91 -1.58 7.40 14.03
CA ASP A 91 -3.01 7.71 13.90
C ASP A 91 -3.58 7.26 12.55
N LEU A 92 -2.83 7.44 11.46
CA LEU A 92 -3.30 7.04 10.13
C LEU A 92 -3.30 5.52 9.98
N LEU A 93 -2.24 4.84 10.42
CA LEU A 93 -2.16 3.37 10.38
C LEU A 93 -3.24 2.73 11.26
N ILE A 94 -3.48 3.29 12.45
CA ILE A 94 -4.55 2.87 13.37
C ILE A 94 -5.93 3.15 12.77
N HIS A 95 -6.12 4.29 12.11
CA HIS A 95 -7.36 4.58 11.39
C HIS A 95 -7.64 3.55 10.27
N MET A 96 -6.61 3.17 9.50
CA MET A 96 -6.73 2.12 8.48
C MET A 96 -7.16 0.78 9.10
N MET A 97 -6.53 0.35 10.19
CA MET A 97 -6.90 -0.89 10.91
C MET A 97 -8.31 -0.86 11.51
N ASN A 98 -8.76 0.30 11.98
CA ASN A 98 -10.12 0.44 12.51
C ASN A 98 -11.19 0.27 11.43
N ARG A 99 -10.91 0.70 10.18
CA ARG A 99 -11.84 0.53 9.05
C ARG A 99 -11.83 -0.88 8.49
N ASP A 100 -10.67 -1.51 8.45
CA ASP A 100 -10.49 -2.88 7.96
C ASP A 100 -9.44 -3.57 8.80
N PHE A 101 -9.88 -4.45 9.71
CA PHE A 101 -8.95 -5.14 10.60
C PHE A 101 -7.97 -6.06 9.85
N GLY A 102 -8.26 -6.45 8.60
CA GLY A 102 -7.32 -7.16 7.73
C GLY A 102 -6.01 -6.39 7.52
N VAL A 103 -6.05 -5.05 7.56
CA VAL A 103 -4.86 -4.18 7.49
C VAL A 103 -3.87 -4.48 8.61
N ALA A 104 -4.34 -4.89 9.80
CA ALA A 104 -3.46 -5.20 10.91
C ALA A 104 -2.51 -6.37 10.57
N PHE A 105 -2.98 -7.35 9.80
CA PHE A 105 -2.16 -8.51 9.43
C PHE A 105 -1.06 -8.11 8.46
N GLU A 106 -1.39 -7.24 7.49
CA GLU A 106 -0.43 -6.68 6.54
C GLU A 106 0.64 -5.85 7.27
N LEU A 107 0.23 -5.00 8.20
CA LEU A 107 1.16 -4.20 9.00
C LEU A 107 2.03 -5.06 9.90
N ALA A 108 1.49 -6.12 10.51
CA ALA A 108 2.23 -7.04 11.37
C ALA A 108 3.36 -7.77 10.61
N ASP A 109 3.11 -8.15 9.35
CA ASP A 109 4.15 -8.73 8.49
C ASP A 109 5.20 -7.71 8.03
N ASN A 110 4.89 -6.41 8.11
CA ASN A 110 5.72 -5.31 7.61
C ASN A 110 6.21 -4.32 8.69
N LEU A 111 6.17 -4.71 9.97
CA LEU A 111 6.55 -3.83 11.10
C LEU A 111 7.96 -3.24 10.98
N SER A 112 8.90 -3.96 10.35
CA SER A 112 10.27 -3.48 10.12
C SER A 112 10.36 -2.32 9.12
N LEU A 113 9.33 -2.09 8.29
CA LEU A 113 9.27 -0.97 7.35
C LEU A 113 8.79 0.33 7.99
N ILE A 114 8.16 0.26 9.17
CA ILE A 114 7.75 1.44 9.95
C ILE A 114 8.98 1.94 10.70
N GLU A 115 9.74 2.86 10.12
CA GLU A 115 11.05 3.28 10.65
C GLU A 115 10.96 4.02 11.99
N ASP A 116 9.93 4.84 12.18
CA ASP A 116 9.70 5.56 13.44
C ASP A 116 9.28 4.60 14.56
N ILE A 117 10.09 4.52 15.61
CA ILE A 117 9.92 3.57 16.72
C ILE A 117 8.62 3.86 17.49
N ALA A 118 8.34 5.13 17.78
CA ALA A 118 7.14 5.51 18.53
C ALA A 118 5.85 5.15 17.75
N THR A 119 5.85 5.35 16.44
CA THR A 119 4.76 4.93 15.55
C THR A 119 4.61 3.41 15.55
N ARG A 120 5.72 2.68 15.41
CA ARG A 120 5.71 1.21 15.40
C ARG A 120 5.19 0.64 16.70
N ASP A 121 5.63 1.15 17.84
CA ASP A 121 5.19 0.71 19.17
C ASP A 121 3.69 0.98 19.38
N SER A 122 3.19 2.15 18.94
CA SER A 122 1.77 2.47 19.00
C SER A 122 0.92 1.50 18.18
N VAL A 123 1.37 1.15 16.98
CA VAL A 123 0.71 0.18 16.10
C VAL A 123 0.73 -1.22 16.72
N ILE A 124 1.87 -1.66 17.27
CA ILE A 124 1.98 -2.96 17.95
C ILE A 124 1.06 -3.03 19.17
N ASN A 125 1.05 -2.00 20.03
CA ASN A 125 0.18 -1.95 21.21
C ASN A 125 -1.29 -2.05 20.81
N PHE A 126 -1.72 -1.28 19.81
CA PHE A 126 -3.08 -1.34 19.29
C PHE A 126 -3.47 -2.75 18.79
N MET A 127 -2.55 -3.45 18.11
CA MET A 127 -2.78 -4.83 17.66
C MET A 127 -2.87 -5.81 18.84
N GLN A 128 -2.02 -5.64 19.86
CA GLN A 128 -1.98 -6.49 21.04
C GLN A 128 -3.24 -6.35 21.91
N GLU A 129 -3.76 -5.14 22.07
CA GLU A 129 -5.00 -4.87 22.83
C GLU A 129 -6.22 -5.62 22.28
N ARG A 130 -6.25 -5.90 20.97
CA ARG A 130 -7.32 -6.68 20.34
C ARG A 130 -7.21 -8.19 20.58
N GLY A 131 -6.04 -8.67 21.02
CA GLY A 131 -5.86 -10.06 21.51
C GLY A 131 -6.00 -11.17 20.47
N ASP A 132 -5.88 -10.88 19.17
CA ASP A 132 -5.98 -11.89 18.12
C ASP A 132 -4.76 -12.85 18.14
N PRO A 133 -4.93 -14.17 18.30
CA PRO A 133 -3.81 -15.10 18.46
C PRO A 133 -2.86 -15.16 17.26
N GLU A 134 -3.38 -15.05 16.03
CA GLU A 134 -2.55 -15.07 14.82
C GLU A 134 -1.72 -13.78 14.74
N MET A 135 -2.34 -12.63 15.02
CA MET A 135 -1.67 -11.33 15.13
C MET A 135 -0.53 -11.36 16.15
N LEU A 136 -0.81 -11.85 17.36
CA LEU A 136 0.19 -11.99 18.41
C LEU A 136 1.34 -12.90 17.99
N GLY A 137 1.06 -13.95 17.23
CA GLY A 137 2.06 -14.82 16.62
C GLY A 137 2.99 -14.08 15.65
N LYS A 138 2.43 -13.21 14.78
CA LYS A 138 3.19 -12.37 13.85
C LYS A 138 4.07 -11.36 14.59
N ILE A 139 3.53 -10.68 15.60
CA ILE A 139 4.27 -9.73 16.45
C ILE A 139 5.42 -10.44 17.19
N ALA A 140 5.18 -11.63 17.74
CA ALA A 140 6.23 -12.42 18.38
C ALA A 140 7.34 -12.83 17.39
N LYS A 141 6.99 -13.16 16.15
CA LYS A 141 7.96 -13.45 15.08
C LYS A 141 8.81 -12.21 14.75
N TYR A 142 8.21 -11.03 14.72
CA TYR A 142 8.92 -9.76 14.54
C TYR A 142 9.94 -9.53 15.66
N TYR A 143 9.56 -9.65 16.94
CA TYR A 143 10.53 -9.48 18.03
C TYR A 143 11.69 -10.49 17.99
N ARG A 144 11.42 -11.74 17.60
CA ARG A 144 12.48 -12.76 17.42
C ARG A 144 13.43 -12.47 16.26
N SER A 145 13.01 -11.70 15.25
CA SER A 145 13.89 -11.35 14.13
C SER A 145 14.92 -10.28 14.54
N LEU A 146 14.53 -9.36 15.44
CA LEU A 146 15.42 -8.34 15.99
C LEU A 146 16.54 -8.95 16.85
N THR A 147 16.23 -9.95 17.68
CA THR A 147 17.21 -10.58 18.57
C THR A 147 18.25 -11.44 17.85
N LYS A 148 18.00 -11.85 16.60
CA LYS A 148 18.96 -12.57 15.75
C LYS A 148 19.91 -11.64 15.00
N GLN A 149 19.64 -10.33 14.98
CA GLN A 149 20.43 -9.32 14.27
C GLN A 149 21.40 -8.56 15.20
N ALA A 150 21.32 -8.80 16.52
CA ALA A 150 22.21 -8.27 17.54
C ALA A 150 23.29 -9.31 17.92
#